data_AF-A0A7C7IF92-F1
#
_entry.id   AF-A0A7C7IF92-F1
#
_cell.length_a   1.000
_cell.length_b   1.000
_cell.length_c   1.000
_cell.angle_alpha   90.00
_cell.angle_beta   90.00
_cell.angle_gamma   90.00
#
_symmetry.space_group_name_H-M   'P 1'
#
loop_
_entity.id
_entity.type
_entity.pdbx_description
1 polymer ?
#
loop_
_entity_poly.entity_id
_entity_poly.type
_entity_poly.pdbx_seq_one_letter_code
_entity_poly.pdbx_strand_id
1 'polypeptide(L)'
;MVTTAELPFITKTFIPRQRELIVRRGRILEPMLARVDKKVQAVCAPAGYGKTALLTQFADETELPICWYSFAPEDHDPVSILRYCVYSIRALYPDFGVSCISLLKSGSNVVLHTLAGLFITELHSNVSVMFQAAWFMCSMMFIGSTGRQI
;
A
#
# COMPACT_ATOMS: atom_id res chain seq x y z
N MET A 1 16.17 -1.68 7.87
CA MET A 1 15.21 -2.79 8.08
C MET A 1 14.11 -2.29 8.99
N VAL A 2 12.85 -2.38 8.58
CA VAL A 2 11.69 -2.00 9.43
C VAL A 2 11.59 -3.01 10.57
N THR A 3 11.61 -2.55 11.80
CA THR A 3 11.60 -3.44 12.99
C THR A 3 10.18 -3.58 13.56
N THR A 4 9.86 -4.70 14.20
CA THR A 4 8.55 -4.94 14.86
C THR A 4 8.18 -3.87 15.88
N ALA A 5 9.16 -3.15 16.45
CA ALA A 5 8.90 -2.03 17.36
C ALA A 5 8.20 -0.84 16.69
N GLU A 6 8.27 -0.73 15.36
CA GLU A 6 7.77 0.42 14.60
C GLU A 6 6.38 0.17 13.99
N LEU A 7 6.05 -1.10 13.72
CA LEU A 7 4.75 -1.54 13.18
C LEU A 7 4.24 -2.79 13.91
N PRO A 8 3.02 -2.75 14.48
CA PRO A 8 2.47 -3.93 15.17
C PRO A 8 2.17 -5.10 14.22
N PHE A 9 1.89 -4.85 12.93
CA PHE A 9 1.63 -5.88 11.93
C PHE A 9 2.49 -5.67 10.67
N ILE A 10 3.77 -5.98 10.75
CA ILE A 10 4.71 -5.85 9.62
C ILE A 10 4.31 -6.67 8.38
N THR A 11 3.51 -7.74 8.55
CA THR A 11 2.97 -8.52 7.43
C THR A 11 2.08 -7.71 6.49
N LYS A 12 1.52 -6.59 6.96
CA LYS A 12 0.75 -5.68 6.12
C LYS A 12 1.61 -4.91 5.12
N THR A 13 2.92 -4.86 5.29
CA THR A 13 3.85 -4.15 4.39
C THR A 13 4.58 -5.05 3.39
N PHE A 14 4.36 -6.37 3.45
CA PHE A 14 4.98 -7.32 2.53
C PHE A 14 4.00 -7.75 1.44
N ILE A 15 4.53 -7.90 0.22
CA ILE A 15 3.79 -8.50 -0.88
C ILE A 15 3.49 -9.97 -0.51
N PRO A 16 2.21 -10.39 -0.50
CA PRO A 16 1.87 -11.76 -0.21
C PRO A 16 2.54 -12.70 -1.20
N ARG A 17 3.11 -13.80 -0.71
CA ARG A 17 3.73 -14.82 -1.57
C ARG A 17 2.69 -15.36 -2.55
N GLN A 18 2.99 -15.28 -3.84
CA GLN A 18 2.19 -15.96 -4.85
C GLN A 18 2.27 -17.47 -4.64
N ARG A 19 1.12 -18.15 -4.78
CA ARG A 19 1.09 -19.62 -4.84
C ARG A 19 1.43 -20.04 -6.27
N GLU A 20 2.25 -21.07 -6.43
CA GLU A 20 2.74 -21.55 -7.74
C GLU A 20 1.64 -22.00 -8.71
N LEU A 21 0.43 -22.25 -8.21
CA LEU A 21 -0.71 -22.75 -9.00
C LEU A 21 -1.71 -21.65 -9.43
N ILE A 22 -1.35 -20.35 -9.34
CA ILE A 22 -2.26 -19.28 -9.75
C ILE A 22 -2.22 -19.10 -11.27
N VAL A 23 -3.36 -19.31 -11.91
CA VAL A 23 -3.53 -19.05 -13.35
C VAL A 23 -3.34 -17.55 -13.64
N ARG A 24 -2.45 -17.23 -14.59
CA ARG A 24 -2.21 -15.85 -15.07
C ARG A 24 -3.48 -15.26 -15.68
N ARG A 25 -3.90 -14.08 -15.21
CA ARG A 25 -5.11 -13.39 -15.69
C ARG A 25 -4.80 -12.27 -16.70
N GLY A 26 -4.16 -12.63 -17.81
CA GLY A 26 -3.67 -11.69 -18.83
C GLY A 26 -4.70 -10.62 -19.26
N ARG A 27 -5.97 -11.01 -19.47
CA ARG A 27 -7.05 -10.08 -19.87
C ARG A 27 -7.24 -8.86 -18.96
N ILE A 28 -6.96 -9.00 -17.66
CA ILE A 28 -7.12 -7.90 -16.68
C ILE A 28 -5.75 -7.30 -16.33
N LEU A 29 -4.73 -8.15 -16.30
CA LEU A 29 -3.38 -7.77 -15.93
C LEU A 29 -2.71 -6.88 -17.00
N GLU A 30 -2.83 -7.23 -18.27
CA GLU A 30 -2.21 -6.50 -19.39
C GLU A 30 -2.71 -5.05 -19.49
N PRO A 31 -4.02 -4.74 -19.41
CA PRO A 31 -4.48 -3.35 -19.34
C PRO A 31 -3.97 -2.58 -18.13
N MET A 32 -3.70 -3.27 -17.01
CA MET A 32 -3.20 -2.67 -15.78
C MET A 32 -1.71 -2.31 -15.91
N LEU A 33 -0.92 -3.24 -16.45
CA LEU A 33 0.49 -3.04 -16.79
C LEU A 33 0.67 -1.95 -17.86
N ALA A 34 -0.20 -1.89 -18.86
CA ALA A 34 -0.15 -0.86 -19.91
C ALA A 34 -0.50 0.55 -19.40
N ARG A 35 -1.05 0.68 -18.18
CA ARG A 35 -1.53 1.94 -17.59
C ARG A 35 -0.79 2.32 -16.31
N VAL A 36 0.45 1.83 -16.16
CA VAL A 36 1.34 2.19 -15.05
C VAL A 36 1.61 3.70 -14.96
N ASP A 37 1.40 4.45 -16.05
CA ASP A 37 1.52 5.91 -16.11
C ASP A 37 0.41 6.65 -15.34
N LYS A 38 -0.71 5.99 -15.03
CA LYS A 38 -1.81 6.61 -14.30
C LYS A 38 -1.38 6.92 -12.87
N LYS A 39 -1.99 7.94 -12.26
CA LYS A 39 -1.69 8.30 -10.86
C LYS A 39 -2.37 7.37 -9.85
N VAL A 40 -3.55 6.84 -10.20
CA VAL A 40 -4.37 5.93 -9.36
C VAL A 40 -5.17 4.98 -10.26
N GLN A 41 -5.30 3.71 -9.87
CA GLN A 41 -6.12 2.64 -10.47
C GLN A 41 -6.63 1.86 -9.28
N ALA A 42 -7.92 1.58 -9.30
CA ALA A 42 -8.59 0.81 -8.27
C ALA A 42 -9.06 -0.51 -8.87
N VAL A 43 -8.85 -1.60 -8.13
CA VAL A 43 -9.37 -2.93 -8.48
C VAL A 43 -10.57 -3.24 -7.59
N CYS A 44 -11.77 -3.13 -8.14
CA CYS A 44 -13.02 -3.41 -7.43
C CYS A 44 -13.58 -4.76 -7.86
N ALA A 45 -13.78 -5.67 -6.90
CA ALA A 45 -14.44 -6.95 -7.11
C ALA A 45 -14.99 -7.49 -5.77
N PRO A 46 -15.95 -8.44 -5.78
CA PRO A 46 -16.42 -9.07 -4.54
C PRO A 46 -15.34 -9.90 -3.83
N ALA A 47 -15.60 -10.31 -2.59
CA ALA A 47 -14.72 -11.21 -1.86
C ALA A 47 -14.55 -12.54 -2.62
N GLY A 48 -13.36 -13.14 -2.55
CA GLY A 48 -13.06 -14.41 -3.25
C GLY A 48 -12.73 -14.30 -4.74
N TYR A 49 -12.93 -13.15 -5.40
CA TYR A 49 -12.63 -12.98 -6.83
C TYR A 49 -11.13 -12.91 -7.16
N GLY A 50 -10.23 -13.02 -6.18
CA GLY A 50 -8.79 -13.04 -6.41
C GLY A 50 -8.17 -11.66 -6.70
N LYS A 51 -8.70 -10.59 -6.09
CA LYS A 51 -8.10 -9.24 -6.17
C LYS A 51 -6.63 -9.24 -5.74
N THR A 52 -6.36 -9.81 -4.56
CA THR A 52 -4.99 -9.92 -4.04
C THR A 52 -4.10 -10.78 -4.94
N ALA A 53 -4.65 -11.82 -5.59
CA ALA A 53 -3.92 -12.61 -6.58
C ALA A 53 -3.57 -11.80 -7.84
N LEU A 54 -4.48 -10.95 -8.33
CA LEU A 54 -4.19 -10.04 -9.45
C LEU A 54 -3.14 -9.00 -9.07
N LEU A 55 -3.25 -8.40 -7.88
CA LEU A 55 -2.31 -7.38 -7.41
C LEU A 55 -0.90 -7.97 -7.17
N THR A 56 -0.82 -9.21 -6.68
CA THR A 56 0.48 -9.90 -6.53
C THR A 56 1.07 -10.27 -7.89
N GLN A 57 0.27 -10.70 -8.88
CA GLN A 57 0.70 -10.91 -10.27
C GLN A 57 1.23 -9.63 -10.91
N PHE A 58 0.51 -8.52 -10.75
CA PHE A 58 1.01 -7.22 -11.20
C PHE A 58 2.34 -6.86 -10.54
N ALA A 59 2.50 -7.18 -9.26
CA ALA A 59 3.73 -6.88 -8.55
C ALA A 59 4.94 -7.70 -8.98
N ASP A 60 4.71 -8.87 -9.56
CA ASP A 60 5.74 -9.77 -10.07
C ASP A 60 6.09 -9.49 -11.54
N GLU A 61 5.11 -9.05 -12.34
CA GLU A 61 5.30 -8.73 -13.77
C GLU A 61 5.73 -7.28 -14.04
N THR A 62 5.62 -6.36 -13.08
CA THR A 62 6.08 -4.98 -13.27
C THR A 62 7.56 -4.82 -12.92
N GLU A 63 8.26 -3.99 -13.69
CA GLU A 63 9.65 -3.60 -13.41
C GLU A 63 9.73 -2.44 -12.41
N LEU A 64 8.60 -1.82 -12.07
CA LEU A 64 8.53 -0.72 -11.12
C LEU A 64 8.63 -1.23 -9.69
N PRO A 65 9.43 -0.57 -8.83
CA PRO A 65 9.38 -0.89 -7.40
C PRO A 65 7.99 -0.69 -6.80
N ILE A 66 7.64 -1.52 -5.82
CA ILE A 66 6.31 -1.58 -5.22
C ILE A 66 6.37 -1.44 -3.71
N CYS A 67 5.66 -0.46 -3.21
CA CYS A 67 5.33 -0.31 -1.80
C CYS A 67 4.00 -1.01 -1.54
N TRP A 68 3.99 -2.01 -0.66
CA TRP A 68 2.77 -2.75 -0.34
C TRP A 68 2.14 -2.27 0.98
N TYR A 69 0.83 -2.10 1.00
CA TYR A 69 0.05 -1.97 2.23
C TYR A 69 -1.29 -2.72 2.12
N SER A 70 -1.45 -3.75 2.95
CA SER A 70 -2.70 -4.50 3.08
C SER A 70 -3.66 -3.78 4.01
N PHE A 71 -4.66 -3.12 3.42
CA PHE A 71 -5.74 -2.47 4.15
C PHE A 71 -6.75 -3.49 4.68
N ALA A 72 -7.07 -3.44 5.96
CA ALA A 72 -8.08 -4.29 6.60
C ALA A 72 -9.20 -3.45 7.24
N PRO A 73 -10.41 -4.00 7.46
CA PRO A 73 -11.52 -3.25 8.08
C PRO A 73 -11.20 -2.66 9.44
N GLU A 74 -10.26 -3.25 10.16
CA GLU A 74 -9.82 -2.80 11.47
C GLU A 74 -8.92 -1.56 11.39
N ASP A 75 -8.39 -1.23 10.21
CA ASP A 75 -7.55 -0.04 9.98
C ASP A 75 -8.42 1.21 9.81
N HIS A 76 -8.95 1.72 10.93
CA HIS A 76 -9.82 2.90 10.95
C HIS A 76 -9.11 4.18 11.42
N ASP A 77 -7.95 4.04 12.08
CA ASP A 77 -7.15 5.19 12.54
C ASP A 77 -6.29 5.76 11.40
N PRO A 78 -6.54 7.01 10.95
CA PRO A 78 -5.78 7.63 9.87
C PRO A 78 -4.29 7.80 10.20
N VAL A 79 -3.94 8.00 11.47
CA VAL A 79 -2.53 8.10 11.89
C VAL A 79 -1.82 6.77 11.68
N SER A 80 -2.45 5.67 12.06
CA SER A 80 -1.94 4.31 11.81
C SER A 80 -1.84 3.99 10.33
N ILE A 81 -2.84 4.37 9.52
CA ILE A 81 -2.78 4.22 8.06
C ILE A 81 -1.57 4.95 7.48
N LEU A 82 -1.38 6.23 7.82
CA LEU A 82 -0.22 7.01 7.35
C LEU A 82 1.10 6.44 7.87
N ARG A 83 1.14 5.92 9.10
CA ARG A 83 2.31 5.22 9.64
C ARG A 83 2.68 4.03 8.76
N TYR A 84 1.72 3.17 8.41
CA TYR A 84 1.96 2.05 7.50
C TYR A 84 2.42 2.51 6.10
N CYS A 85 1.83 3.57 5.55
CA CYS A 85 2.26 4.17 4.28
C CYS A 85 3.71 4.66 4.33
N VAL A 86 4.12 5.32 5.41
CA VAL A 86 5.50 5.80 5.58
C VAL A 86 6.48 4.63 5.60
N TYR A 87 6.19 3.61 6.40
CA TYR A 87 7.09 2.46 6.52
C TYR A 87 7.11 1.56 5.28
N SER A 88 6.00 1.46 4.53
CA SER A 88 5.98 0.71 3.26
C SER A 88 6.84 1.37 2.19
N ILE A 89 6.83 2.71 2.10
CA ILE A 89 7.74 3.44 1.21
C ILE A 89 9.18 3.35 1.72
N ARG A 90 9.39 3.51 3.03
CA ARG A 90 10.73 3.46 3.64
C ARG A 90 11.44 2.11 3.46
N ALA A 91 10.68 1.03 3.25
CA ALA A 91 11.24 -0.28 2.94
C ALA A 91 12.06 -0.28 1.64
N LEU A 92 11.68 0.56 0.66
CA LEU A 92 12.41 0.77 -0.59
C LEU A 92 13.32 2.00 -0.55
N TYR A 93 12.93 3.03 0.21
CA TYR A 93 13.64 4.30 0.31
C TYR A 93 13.98 4.61 1.76
N PRO A 94 15.15 4.17 2.26
CA PRO A 94 15.53 4.33 3.66
C PRO A 94 15.52 5.77 4.17
N ASP A 95 15.62 6.77 3.30
CA ASP A 95 15.62 8.19 3.67
C ASP A 95 14.20 8.81 3.69
N PHE A 96 13.19 8.10 3.20
CA PHE A 96 11.82 8.62 3.15
C PHE A 96 11.20 8.73 4.55
N GLY A 97 10.49 9.84 4.79
CA GLY A 97 9.59 9.98 5.93
C GLY A 97 10.29 10.15 7.28
N VAL A 98 11.55 10.61 7.30
CA VAL A 98 12.30 10.90 8.54
C VAL A 98 11.51 11.86 9.43
N SER A 99 10.95 12.92 8.84
CA SER A 99 10.16 13.92 9.55
C SER A 99 8.86 13.32 10.13
N CYS A 100 8.17 12.48 9.34
CA CYS A 100 6.96 11.76 9.77
C CYS A 100 7.25 10.82 10.94
N ILE A 101 8.34 10.04 10.86
CA ILE A 101 8.73 9.09 11.90
C ILE A 101 9.12 9.82 13.18
N SER A 102 9.84 10.94 13.09
CA SER A 102 10.17 11.77 14.24
C SER A 102 8.91 12.25 14.97
N LEU A 103 7.91 12.74 14.22
CA LEU A 103 6.62 13.14 14.79
C LEU A 103 5.90 11.95 15.44
N LEU A 104 5.84 10.80 14.77
CA LEU A 104 5.20 9.57 15.28
C LEU A 104 5.88 9.02 16.55
N LYS A 105 7.20 9.18 16.69
CA LYS A 105 7.98 8.74 17.87
C LYS A 105 7.94 9.73 19.02
N SER A 106 7.60 11.00 18.79
CA SER A 106 7.61 12.06 19.81
C SER A 106 6.62 11.86 20.97
N GLY A 107 5.71 10.88 20.88
CA GLY A 107 4.71 10.60 21.94
C GLY A 107 3.65 11.70 22.13
N SER A 108 3.76 12.80 21.38
CA SER A 108 2.81 13.91 21.33
C SER A 108 1.46 13.48 20.77
N ASN A 109 0.41 14.27 21.01
CA ASN A 109 -0.84 14.14 20.27
C ASN A 109 -0.57 14.37 18.77
N VAL A 110 -0.46 13.27 18.00
CA VAL A 110 -0.15 13.32 16.58
C VAL A 110 -1.35 13.89 15.86
N VAL A 111 -1.27 15.17 15.50
CA VAL A 111 -2.28 15.83 14.70
C VAL A 111 -2.21 15.30 13.27
N LEU A 112 -3.27 14.63 12.82
CA LEU A 112 -3.37 14.04 11.48
C LEU A 112 -3.00 15.04 10.38
N HIS A 113 -3.48 16.27 10.48
CA HIS A 113 -3.20 17.32 9.50
C HIS A 113 -1.70 17.59 9.36
N THR A 114 -0.97 17.67 10.47
CA THR A 114 0.48 17.87 10.47
C THR A 114 1.21 16.67 9.88
N LEU A 115 0.82 15.45 10.28
CA LEU A 115 1.41 14.23 9.75
C LEU A 115 1.18 14.10 8.23
N ALA A 116 -0.04 14.37 7.77
CA ALA A 116 -0.39 14.38 6.36
C ALA A 116 0.38 15.43 5.59
N GLY A 117 0.54 16.64 6.15
CA GLY A 117 1.35 17.70 5.56
C GLY A 117 2.80 17.27 5.37
N LEU A 118 3.44 16.73 6.42
CA LEU A 118 4.80 16.19 6.34
C LEU A 118 4.91 15.07 5.31
N PHE A 119 3.95 14.14 5.30
CA PHE A 119 3.92 13.04 4.33
C PHE A 119 3.85 13.54 2.89
N ILE A 120 3.00 14.53 2.62
CA ILE A 120 2.86 15.13 1.28
C ILE A 120 4.15 15.88 0.88
N THR A 121 4.78 16.60 1.80
CA THR A 121 6.06 17.29 1.54
C THR A 121 7.20 16.30 1.26
N GLU A 122 7.29 15.21 2.02
CA GLU A 122 8.24 14.12 1.81
C GLU A 122 7.99 13.42 0.46
N LEU A 123 6.72 13.18 0.11
CA LEU A 123 6.36 12.70 -1.22
C LEU A 123 6.85 13.66 -2.30
N HIS A 124 6.53 14.97 -2.18
CA HIS A 124 6.87 15.99 -3.17
C HIS A 124 8.39 16.15 -3.38
N SER A 125 9.17 16.10 -2.31
CA SER A 125 10.64 16.22 -2.37
C SER A 125 11.32 14.97 -2.95
N ASN A 126 10.72 13.79 -2.79
CA ASN A 126 11.26 12.52 -3.28
C ASN A 126 10.59 12.01 -4.58
N VAL A 127 9.68 12.80 -5.19
CA VAL A 127 8.90 12.43 -6.40
C VAL A 127 9.79 11.98 -7.55
N SER A 128 10.92 12.66 -7.80
CA SER A 128 11.80 12.32 -8.92
C SER A 128 12.39 10.92 -8.80
N VAL A 129 12.56 10.41 -7.58
CA VAL A 129 13.06 9.06 -7.30
C VAL A 129 11.92 8.02 -7.23
N MET A 130 10.72 8.45 -6.81
CA MET A 130 9.51 7.61 -6.71
C MET A 130 8.75 7.42 -8.02
N PHE A 131 8.82 8.34 -8.99
CA PHE A 131 8.13 8.17 -10.28
C PHE A 131 8.74 7.08 -11.16
N GLN A 132 9.98 6.68 -10.88
CA GLN A 132 10.56 5.48 -11.48
C GLN A 132 10.08 4.19 -10.78
N ALA A 133 9.32 4.30 -9.67
CA ALA A 133 9.41 3.25 -8.67
C ALA A 133 8.37 3.15 -7.54
N ALA A 134 7.17 3.72 -7.61
CA ALA A 134 6.16 3.35 -6.61
C ALA A 134 4.74 3.63 -7.03
N TRP A 135 3.92 2.60 -6.89
CA TRP A 135 2.48 2.70 -6.95
C TRP A 135 1.84 2.06 -5.72
N PHE A 136 0.93 2.80 -5.07
CA PHE A 136 0.15 2.31 -3.94
C PHE A 136 -0.94 1.37 -4.44
N MET A 137 -0.79 0.07 -4.24
CA MET A 137 -1.87 -0.88 -4.44
C MET A 137 -2.51 -1.27 -3.11
N CYS A 138 -3.54 -0.52 -2.75
CA CYS A 138 -4.46 -0.90 -1.67
C CYS A 138 -5.25 -2.15 -2.08
N SER A 139 -4.95 -3.29 -1.47
CA SER A 139 -5.84 -4.46 -1.52
C SER A 139 -7.02 -4.22 -0.58
N MET A 140 -8.08 -3.57 -1.07
CA MET A 140 -9.31 -3.40 -0.30
C MET A 140 -10.06 -4.75 -0.24
N MET A 141 -9.88 -5.48 0.87
CA MET A 141 -10.65 -6.68 1.17
C MET A 141 -11.98 -6.28 1.81
N PHE A 142 -12.95 -5.89 0.99
CA PHE A 142 -14.34 -5.75 1.44
C PHE A 142 -14.90 -7.15 1.75
N ILE A 143 -14.97 -7.49 3.05
CA ILE A 143 -15.85 -8.56 3.53
C ILE A 143 -17.25 -7.96 3.59
N GLY A 144 -17.93 -7.99 2.44
CA GLY A 144 -19.37 -7.72 2.38
C GLY A 144 -20.10 -8.89 3.01
N SER A 145 -20.44 -8.75 4.30
CA SER A 145 -21.43 -9.56 5.00
C SER A 145 -22.70 -9.67 4.15
N THR A 146 -23.12 -10.91 3.92
CA THR A 146 -24.35 -11.31 3.25
C THR A 146 -25.57 -10.71 3.97
N GLY A 147 -26.05 -9.55 3.52
CA GLY A 147 -27.33 -8.96 3.90
C GLY A 147 -28.34 -9.13 2.77
N ARG A 148 -29.00 -10.29 2.75
CA ARG A 148 -30.15 -10.61 1.90
C ARG A 148 -31.22 -9.53 2.09
N GLN A 149 -31.53 -8.74 1.06
CA GLN A 149 -32.74 -7.92 1.01
C GLN A 149 -33.74 -8.68 0.13
N ILE A 150 -34.75 -9.23 0.78
CA ILE A 150 -36.07 -9.56 0.22
C ILE A 150 -36.99 -8.44 0.70
#